data_AF-A0A7J2HH28-F1
#
_entry.id   AF-A0A7J2HH28-F1
#
_cell.length_a   1.000
_cell.length_b   1.000
_cell.length_c   1.000
_cell.angle_alpha   90.00
_cell.angle_beta   90.00
_cell.angle_gamma   90.00
#
_symmetry.space_group_name_H-M   'P 1'
#
loop_
_entity.id
_entity.type
_entity.pdbx_description
1 polymer ?
#
loop_
_entity_poly.entity_id
_entity_poly.type
_entity_poly.pdbx_seq_one_letter_code
_entity_poly.pdbx_strand_id
1 'polypeptide(L)'
;MFKELRVGSGSRVLDPFLGSGTTLLACKEVGVDGVGVDVAPLAVFVSQVKIADYDLDELKETARWLLSQPFRKPDLSGVSGFVKQFFLKPSLEDILFFREKVQEIENPVTRGFFTLALMNAAMKVSFAYKDGAVLKVVKKPVPPFRKFFKRLIRRMIKDLTKLSFKPCSLKVYLGDARKMSFLGDESFDAIITSPPYLNKIEYTKVYRIEYELFFGDVKIDPVRSYLGLNPKKVIDQFPDQNLPEVAKAYFHDMKLCLEEMFRLLRPGGRVAMVVAGGVFPDRVVESDKLILKLAERIGFEGERLIAVNKRVATRRRVIKIGEARESILILRKPAG
;
A
#
# COMPACT_ATOMS: atom_id res chain seq x y z
N MET A 1 8.10 4.80 16.54
CA MET A 1 6.93 3.93 16.78
C MET A 1 7.30 2.66 17.56
N PHE A 2 8.31 1.87 17.19
CA PHE A 2 8.64 0.64 17.94
C PHE A 2 8.85 0.81 19.44
N LYS A 3 9.62 1.82 19.87
CA LYS A 3 9.80 2.14 21.29
C LYS A 3 8.46 2.43 22.00
N GLU A 4 7.58 3.18 21.34
CA GLU A 4 6.27 3.56 21.86
C GLU A 4 5.37 2.34 22.08
N LEU A 5 5.45 1.36 21.19
CA LEU A 5 4.69 0.12 21.26
C LEU A 5 5.36 -0.98 22.08
N ARG A 6 6.52 -0.69 22.70
CA ARG A 6 7.34 -1.67 23.42
C ARG A 6 7.74 -2.87 22.56
N VAL A 7 7.95 -2.63 21.26
CA VAL A 7 8.46 -3.63 20.32
C VAL A 7 9.96 -3.76 20.53
N GLY A 8 10.41 -4.99 20.79
CA GLY A 8 11.81 -5.33 21.04
C GLY A 8 12.25 -6.59 20.28
N SER A 9 13.42 -7.11 20.66
CA SER A 9 13.92 -8.38 20.14
C SER A 9 12.93 -9.51 20.45
N GLY A 10 12.63 -10.35 19.47
CA GLY A 10 11.65 -11.44 19.59
C GLY A 10 10.18 -11.02 19.52
N SER A 11 9.88 -9.71 19.41
CA SER A 11 8.52 -9.26 19.12
C SER A 11 8.12 -9.59 17.68
N ARG A 12 6.82 -9.78 17.47
CA ARG A 12 6.22 -9.98 16.16
C ARG A 12 5.19 -8.88 15.85
N VAL A 13 5.40 -8.19 14.74
CA VAL A 13 4.58 -7.04 14.30
C VAL A 13 3.65 -7.45 13.16
N LEU A 14 2.41 -6.95 13.18
CA LEU A 14 1.47 -7.07 12.07
C LEU A 14 1.20 -5.70 11.43
N ASP A 15 1.13 -5.67 10.10
CA ASP A 15 0.53 -4.57 9.33
C ASP A 15 -0.58 -5.13 8.42
N PRO A 16 -1.87 -4.98 8.79
CA PRO A 16 -2.99 -5.49 8.02
C PRO A 16 -3.38 -4.60 6.81
N PHE A 17 -2.70 -3.46 6.61
CA PHE A 17 -2.86 -2.58 5.45
C PHE A 17 -1.47 -2.22 4.90
N LEU A 18 -0.70 -3.24 4.57
CA LEU A 18 0.73 -3.17 4.32
C LEU A 18 1.15 -2.12 3.26
N GLY A 19 0.33 -1.93 2.24
CA GLY A 19 0.58 -1.01 1.14
C GLY A 19 1.94 -1.26 0.49
N SER A 20 2.80 -0.26 0.50
CA SER A 20 4.15 -0.37 -0.11
C SER A 20 5.21 -1.03 0.79
N GLY A 21 4.83 -1.56 1.96
CA GLY A 21 5.71 -2.39 2.79
C GLY A 21 6.61 -1.63 3.76
N THR A 22 6.34 -0.35 4.06
CA THR A 22 7.19 0.47 4.94
C THR A 22 7.34 -0.13 6.33
N THR A 23 6.28 -0.67 6.91
CA THR A 23 6.31 -1.29 8.24
C THR A 23 7.27 -2.48 8.29
N LEU A 24 7.18 -3.39 7.31
CA LEU A 24 8.07 -4.55 7.26
C LEU A 24 9.52 -4.18 6.91
N LEU A 25 9.74 -3.15 6.10
CA LEU A 25 11.09 -2.64 5.87
C LEU A 25 11.69 -2.09 7.17
N ALA A 26 10.93 -1.34 7.96
CA ALA A 26 11.36 -0.87 9.27
C ALA A 26 11.64 -2.05 10.23
N CYS A 27 10.81 -3.09 10.22
CA CYS A 27 11.08 -4.34 10.95
C CYS A 27 12.42 -4.97 10.54
N LYS A 28 12.72 -5.01 9.23
CA LYS A 28 13.99 -5.51 8.68
C LYS A 28 15.21 -4.72 9.14
N GLU A 29 15.09 -3.40 9.21
CA GLU A 29 16.16 -2.51 9.69
C GLU A 29 16.53 -2.77 11.16
N VAL A 30 15.56 -3.15 11.99
CA VAL A 30 15.78 -3.35 13.44
C VAL A 30 15.87 -4.82 13.87
N GLY A 31 15.60 -5.77 12.97
CA GLY A 31 15.67 -7.21 13.25
C GLY A 31 14.46 -7.72 14.03
N VAL A 32 13.27 -7.24 13.67
CA VAL A 32 11.99 -7.62 14.29
C VAL A 32 11.18 -8.44 13.31
N ASP A 33 10.52 -9.49 13.78
CA ASP A 33 9.67 -10.32 12.93
C ASP A 33 8.39 -9.58 12.54
N GLY A 34 7.91 -9.85 11.33
CA GLY A 34 6.84 -9.05 10.73
C GLY A 34 5.93 -9.85 9.80
N VAL A 35 4.65 -9.58 9.88
CA VAL A 35 3.66 -10.05 8.89
C VAL A 35 2.93 -8.86 8.32
N GLY A 36 2.83 -8.82 6.99
CA GLY A 36 2.04 -7.83 6.28
C GLY A 36 0.91 -8.49 5.52
N VAL A 37 -0.27 -7.89 5.55
CA VAL A 37 -1.42 -8.29 4.74
C VAL A 37 -1.86 -7.09 3.92
N ASP A 38 -2.15 -7.31 2.64
CA ASP A 38 -2.82 -6.31 1.81
C ASP A 38 -3.74 -7.01 0.82
N VAL A 39 -4.81 -6.32 0.45
CA VAL A 39 -5.79 -6.83 -0.51
C VAL A 39 -5.39 -6.55 -1.95
N ALA A 40 -4.48 -5.60 -2.17
CA ALA A 40 -3.99 -5.22 -3.49
C ALA A 40 -2.80 -6.10 -3.91
N PRO A 41 -2.91 -6.90 -4.99
CA PRO A 41 -1.81 -7.72 -5.48
C PRO A 41 -0.54 -6.91 -5.79
N LEU A 42 -0.72 -5.69 -6.31
CA LEU A 42 0.40 -4.78 -6.56
C LEU A 42 1.14 -4.38 -5.27
N ALA A 43 0.41 -4.10 -4.20
CA ALA A 43 0.98 -3.73 -2.90
C ALA A 43 1.77 -4.89 -2.30
N VAL A 44 1.21 -6.10 -2.36
CA VAL A 44 1.87 -7.36 -1.97
C VAL A 44 3.17 -7.56 -2.74
N PHE A 45 3.13 -7.46 -4.07
CA PHE A 45 4.30 -7.61 -4.93
C PHE A 45 5.39 -6.59 -4.57
N VAL A 46 5.05 -5.30 -4.49
CA VAL A 46 6.02 -4.23 -4.16
C VAL A 46 6.65 -4.48 -2.79
N SER A 47 5.84 -4.90 -1.82
CA SER A 47 6.30 -5.22 -0.46
C SER A 47 7.27 -6.40 -0.46
N GLN A 48 6.92 -7.50 -1.12
CA GLN A 48 7.79 -8.69 -1.25
C GLN A 48 9.15 -8.35 -1.85
N VAL A 49 9.16 -7.58 -2.94
CA VAL A 49 10.41 -7.13 -3.59
C VAL A 49 11.24 -6.25 -2.64
N LYS A 50 10.63 -5.38 -1.84
CA LYS A 50 11.37 -4.51 -0.92
C LYS A 50 11.98 -5.24 0.27
N ILE A 51 11.34 -6.31 0.76
CA ILE A 51 11.82 -7.06 1.92
C ILE A 51 12.73 -8.23 1.56
N ALA A 52 12.83 -8.61 0.29
CA ALA A 52 13.68 -9.69 -0.15
C ALA A 52 15.17 -9.43 0.10
N ASP A 53 15.93 -10.51 0.23
CA ASP A 53 17.39 -10.47 0.24
C ASP A 53 17.92 -10.68 -1.18
N TYR A 54 18.96 -9.93 -1.54
CA TYR A 54 19.48 -9.87 -2.90
C TYR A 54 20.95 -10.20 -2.93
N ASP A 55 21.33 -11.08 -3.85
CA ASP A 55 22.72 -11.23 -4.28
C ASP A 55 23.10 -10.05 -5.20
N LEU A 56 24.02 -9.21 -4.73
CA LEU A 56 24.42 -8.02 -5.47
C LEU A 56 25.16 -8.33 -6.77
N ASP A 57 25.86 -9.45 -6.85
CA ASP A 57 26.60 -9.83 -8.04
C ASP A 57 25.66 -10.44 -9.08
N GLU A 58 24.71 -11.26 -8.65
CA GLU A 58 23.60 -11.72 -9.51
C GLU A 58 22.82 -10.54 -10.09
N LEU A 59 22.49 -9.53 -9.28
CA LEU A 59 21.81 -8.32 -9.75
C LEU A 59 22.64 -7.55 -10.79
N LYS A 60 23.96 -7.42 -10.59
CA LYS A 60 24.83 -6.71 -11.55
C LYS A 60 24.97 -7.49 -12.86
N GLU A 61 25.07 -8.81 -12.80
CA GLU A 61 25.14 -9.70 -13.97
C GLU A 61 23.84 -9.65 -14.77
N THR A 62 22.71 -9.83 -14.10
CA THR A 62 21.39 -9.73 -14.70
C THR A 62 21.15 -8.36 -15.30
N ALA A 63 21.59 -7.28 -14.64
CA ALA A 63 21.48 -5.92 -15.18
C ALA A 63 22.32 -5.75 -16.47
N ARG A 64 23.53 -6.31 -16.53
CA ARG A 64 24.37 -6.28 -17.73
C ARG A 64 23.71 -7.04 -18.88
N TRP A 65 23.22 -8.25 -18.61
CA TRP A 65 22.51 -9.07 -19.58
C TRP A 65 21.22 -8.40 -20.08
N LEU A 66 20.37 -7.90 -19.17
CA LEU A 66 19.09 -7.30 -19.52
C LEU A 66 19.28 -6.06 -20.42
N LEU A 67 20.26 -5.22 -20.08
CA LEU A 67 20.53 -3.98 -20.81
C LEU A 67 21.30 -4.20 -22.14
N SER A 68 21.89 -5.38 -22.36
CA SER A 68 22.56 -5.74 -23.61
C SER A 68 21.64 -6.39 -24.63
N GLN A 69 20.40 -6.74 -24.25
CA GLN A 69 19.47 -7.42 -25.14
C GLN A 69 19.20 -6.61 -26.43
N PRO A 70 19.36 -7.20 -27.63
CA PRO A 70 19.08 -6.51 -28.88
C PRO A 70 17.58 -6.24 -28.98
N PHE A 71 17.23 -5.00 -29.31
CA PHE A 71 15.82 -4.60 -29.40
C PHE A 71 15.09 -5.42 -30.46
N ARG A 72 13.93 -5.95 -30.07
CA ARG A 72 12.95 -6.54 -30.97
C ARG A 72 11.65 -5.80 -30.77
N LYS A 73 11.01 -5.42 -31.88
CA LYS A 73 9.74 -4.70 -31.83
C LYS A 73 8.66 -5.63 -31.28
N PRO A 74 8.02 -5.29 -30.13
CA PRO A 74 7.01 -6.14 -29.54
C PRO A 74 5.67 -5.98 -30.25
N ASP A 75 4.77 -6.93 -30.02
CA ASP A 75 3.38 -6.80 -30.43
C ASP A 75 2.61 -5.87 -29.47
N LEU A 76 1.90 -4.89 -30.05
CA LEU A 76 1.07 -3.94 -29.31
C LEU A 76 -0.42 -4.32 -29.31
N SER A 77 -0.80 -5.41 -29.98
CA SER A 77 -2.21 -5.86 -30.10
C SER A 77 -2.85 -6.09 -28.73
N GLY A 78 -2.11 -6.72 -27.81
CA GLY A 78 -2.55 -7.02 -26.45
C GLY A 78 -2.59 -5.82 -25.49
N VAL A 79 -2.17 -4.62 -25.92
CA VAL A 79 -2.22 -3.41 -25.07
C VAL A 79 -3.48 -2.60 -25.37
N SER A 80 -4.26 -2.33 -24.33
CA SER A 80 -5.51 -1.58 -24.44
C SER A 80 -5.29 -0.15 -24.98
N GLY A 81 -6.32 0.40 -25.65
CA GLY A 81 -6.34 1.81 -26.03
C GLY A 81 -6.20 2.74 -24.82
N PHE A 82 -6.69 2.30 -23.66
CA PHE A 82 -6.54 3.03 -22.40
C PHE A 82 -5.08 3.20 -22.00
N VAL A 83 -4.24 2.16 -22.06
CA VAL A 83 -2.82 2.28 -21.73
C VAL A 83 -2.07 3.08 -22.81
N LYS A 84 -2.36 2.82 -24.09
CA LYS A 84 -1.67 3.45 -25.23
C LYS A 84 -1.67 4.98 -25.16
N GLN A 85 -2.76 5.62 -24.69
CA GLN A 85 -2.84 7.09 -24.60
C GLN A 85 -1.85 7.72 -23.61
N PHE A 86 -1.31 6.96 -22.65
CA PHE A 86 -0.40 7.47 -21.61
C PHE A 86 1.07 7.43 -22.01
N PHE A 87 1.42 6.91 -23.19
CA PHE A 87 2.81 6.71 -23.57
C PHE A 87 3.11 7.21 -24.98
N LEU A 88 4.35 7.67 -25.18
CA LEU A 88 4.91 7.74 -26.52
C LEU A 88 5.08 6.30 -27.05
N LYS A 89 4.70 6.06 -28.32
CA LYS A 89 4.78 4.73 -28.94
C LYS A 89 6.17 4.07 -28.78
N PRO A 90 7.30 4.76 -29.04
CA PRO A 90 8.63 4.15 -28.85
C PRO A 90 8.91 3.76 -27.39
N SER A 91 8.40 4.53 -26.42
CA SER A 91 8.57 4.19 -25.00
C SER A 91 7.74 2.97 -24.60
N LEU A 92 6.51 2.86 -25.13
CA LEU A 92 5.67 1.69 -24.89
C LEU A 92 6.28 0.42 -25.51
N GLU A 93 6.81 0.52 -26.73
CA GLU A 93 7.53 -0.58 -27.38
C GLU A 93 8.76 -1.01 -26.56
N ASP A 94 9.56 -0.08 -26.04
CA ASP A 94 10.65 -0.45 -25.13
C ASP A 94 10.15 -1.12 -23.84
N ILE A 95 9.09 -0.60 -23.20
CA ILE A 95 8.55 -1.14 -21.95
C ILE A 95 8.13 -2.61 -22.13
N LEU A 96 7.42 -2.93 -23.21
CA LEU A 96 6.96 -4.28 -23.48
C LEU A 96 8.11 -5.22 -23.84
N PHE A 97 9.07 -4.75 -24.63
CA PHE A 97 10.30 -5.51 -24.93
C PHE A 97 11.03 -5.88 -23.63
N PHE A 98 11.27 -4.92 -22.74
CA PHE A 98 11.93 -5.20 -21.47
C PHE A 98 11.05 -6.02 -20.51
N ARG A 99 9.71 -5.92 -20.61
CA ARG A 99 8.80 -6.77 -19.83
C ARG A 99 9.00 -8.23 -20.19
N GLU A 100 9.03 -8.56 -21.48
CA GLU A 100 9.31 -9.92 -21.97
C GLU A 100 10.67 -10.41 -21.47
N LYS A 101 11.72 -9.59 -21.59
CA LYS A 101 13.07 -9.93 -21.10
C LYS A 101 13.16 -10.09 -19.60
N VAL A 102 12.40 -9.33 -18.83
CA VAL A 102 12.35 -9.52 -17.37
C VAL A 102 11.66 -10.85 -17.01
N GLN A 103 10.68 -11.31 -17.79
CA GLN A 103 10.04 -12.61 -17.55
C GLN A 103 10.97 -13.80 -17.81
N GLU A 104 11.96 -13.65 -18.69
CA GLU A 104 12.99 -14.67 -18.95
C GLU A 104 13.95 -14.87 -17.76
N ILE A 105 13.95 -14.01 -16.74
CA ILE A 105 14.78 -14.16 -15.54
C ILE A 105 14.24 -15.33 -14.68
N GLU A 106 15.07 -16.35 -14.46
CA GLU A 106 14.72 -17.57 -13.73
C GLU A 106 14.50 -17.33 -12.24
N ASN A 107 15.44 -16.65 -11.57
CA ASN A 107 15.34 -16.37 -10.15
C ASN A 107 14.16 -15.41 -9.89
N PRO A 108 13.09 -15.84 -9.18
CA PRO A 108 11.90 -15.03 -8.98
C PRO A 108 12.16 -13.77 -8.15
N VAL A 109 13.13 -13.80 -7.24
CA VAL A 109 13.52 -12.63 -6.42
C VAL A 109 14.16 -11.57 -7.31
N THR A 110 15.17 -11.98 -8.10
CA THR A 110 15.83 -11.11 -9.09
C THR A 110 14.84 -10.59 -10.14
N ARG A 111 13.96 -11.45 -10.66
CA ARG A 111 12.88 -11.05 -11.57
C ARG A 111 11.97 -10.00 -10.95
N GLY A 112 11.61 -10.15 -9.68
CA GLY A 112 10.81 -9.19 -8.92
C GLY A 112 11.49 -7.82 -8.83
N PHE A 113 12.79 -7.78 -8.55
CA PHE A 113 13.58 -6.54 -8.52
C PHE A 113 13.54 -5.79 -9.86
N PHE A 114 13.80 -6.49 -10.97
CA PHE A 114 13.78 -5.86 -12.29
C PHE A 114 12.37 -5.51 -12.76
N THR A 115 11.35 -6.28 -12.37
CA THR A 115 9.94 -5.94 -12.61
C THR A 115 9.60 -4.63 -11.90
N LEU A 116 9.95 -4.47 -10.62
CA LEU A 116 9.72 -3.21 -9.89
C LEU A 116 10.47 -2.03 -10.52
N ALA A 117 11.72 -2.24 -10.96
CA ALA A 117 12.49 -1.23 -11.67
C ALA A 117 11.78 -0.82 -12.99
N LEU A 118 11.29 -1.78 -13.75
CA LEU A 118 10.60 -1.56 -15.02
C LEU A 118 9.28 -0.80 -14.81
N MET A 119 8.50 -1.17 -13.80
CA MET A 119 7.26 -0.48 -13.42
C MET A 119 7.51 1.00 -13.09
N ASN A 120 8.54 1.28 -12.29
CA ASN A 120 8.88 2.65 -11.91
C ASN A 120 9.38 3.47 -13.12
N ALA A 121 10.19 2.85 -13.99
CA ALA A 121 10.62 3.47 -15.25
C ALA A 121 9.45 3.77 -16.18
N ALA A 122 8.52 2.82 -16.37
CA ALA A 122 7.32 2.99 -17.17
C ALA A 122 6.50 4.18 -16.67
N MET A 123 6.17 4.22 -15.38
CA MET A 123 5.38 5.33 -14.83
C MET A 123 6.09 6.68 -14.96
N LYS A 124 7.42 6.73 -14.87
CA LYS A 124 8.18 7.98 -15.04
C LYS A 124 8.14 8.53 -16.47
N VAL A 125 8.07 7.67 -17.48
CA VAL A 125 7.99 8.08 -18.90
C VAL A 125 6.56 8.20 -19.42
N SER A 126 5.57 7.97 -18.54
CA SER A 126 4.16 8.13 -18.88
C SER A 126 3.70 9.60 -18.77
N PHE A 127 2.64 9.92 -19.51
CA PHE A 127 1.84 11.13 -19.36
C PHE A 127 0.84 11.03 -18.20
N ALA A 128 0.90 9.97 -17.39
CA ALA A 128 0.00 9.82 -16.27
C ALA A 128 0.22 10.94 -15.24
N TYR A 129 -0.88 11.56 -14.84
CA TYR A 129 -0.98 12.48 -13.73
C TYR A 129 -2.06 11.98 -12.77
N LYS A 130 -1.67 11.73 -11.51
CA LYS A 130 -2.57 11.25 -10.46
C LYS A 130 -3.18 12.49 -9.77
N ASP A 131 -4.47 12.71 -9.98
CA ASP A 131 -5.25 13.80 -9.36
C ASP A 131 -6.28 13.19 -8.41
N GLY A 132 -5.90 13.04 -7.14
CA GLY A 132 -6.67 12.27 -6.16
C GLY A 132 -6.83 10.82 -6.62
N ALA A 133 -8.07 10.36 -6.77
CA ALA A 133 -8.41 9.00 -7.21
C ALA A 133 -8.48 8.83 -8.75
N VAL A 134 -8.16 9.87 -9.53
CA VAL A 134 -8.32 9.87 -10.99
C VAL A 134 -6.98 9.91 -11.71
N LEU A 135 -6.86 9.15 -12.81
CA LEU A 135 -5.77 9.25 -13.77
C LEU A 135 -6.13 10.19 -14.91
N LYS A 136 -5.28 11.19 -15.14
CA LYS A 136 -5.38 12.14 -16.27
C LYS A 136 -4.17 12.01 -17.17
N VAL A 137 -4.38 12.25 -18.47
CA VAL A 137 -3.30 12.39 -19.44
C VAL A 137 -2.84 13.84 -19.45
N VAL A 138 -1.59 14.09 -19.06
CA VAL A 138 -0.97 15.42 -19.11
C VAL A 138 0.30 15.32 -19.93
N LYS A 139 0.25 15.84 -21.17
CA LYS A 139 1.41 15.89 -22.06
C LYS A 139 2.48 16.78 -21.42
N LYS A 140 3.63 16.17 -21.13
CA LYS A 140 4.79 16.79 -20.50
C LYS A 140 6.06 16.21 -21.11
N PRO A 141 7.20 16.92 -21.08
CA PRO A 141 8.47 16.32 -21.44
C PRO A 141 8.75 15.08 -20.58
N VAL A 142 9.04 13.96 -21.23
CA VAL A 142 9.39 12.69 -20.59
C VAL A 142 10.81 12.28 -21.00
N PRO A 143 11.61 11.70 -20.10
CA PRO A 143 12.97 11.29 -20.45
C PRO A 143 12.97 10.07 -21.38
N PRO A 144 14.03 9.85 -22.19
CA PRO A 144 14.18 8.63 -22.97
C PRO A 144 14.17 7.38 -22.05
N PHE A 145 13.28 6.43 -22.33
CA PHE A 145 13.02 5.29 -21.48
C PHE A 145 14.29 4.49 -21.14
N ARG A 146 15.04 4.01 -22.15
CA ARG A 146 16.26 3.20 -21.94
C ARG A 146 17.30 3.89 -21.05
N LYS A 147 17.52 5.18 -21.25
CA LYS A 147 18.46 5.99 -20.45
C LYS A 147 17.98 6.09 -19.00
N PHE A 148 16.69 6.33 -18.79
CA PHE A 148 16.10 6.39 -17.46
C PHE A 148 16.16 5.04 -16.74
N PHE A 149 15.74 3.96 -17.41
CA PHE A 149 15.69 2.61 -16.87
C PHE A 149 17.08 2.13 -16.42
N LYS A 150 18.11 2.29 -17.26
CA LYS A 150 19.51 2.00 -16.91
C LYS A 150 19.98 2.75 -15.66
N ARG A 151 19.64 4.05 -15.55
CA ARG A 151 20.00 4.86 -14.39
C ARG A 151 19.26 4.42 -13.13
N LEU A 152 17.98 4.06 -13.27
CA LEU A 152 17.15 3.58 -12.17
C LEU A 152 17.69 2.27 -11.60
N ILE A 153 17.99 1.27 -12.45
CA ILE A 153 18.57 -0.01 -12.02
C ILE A 153 19.85 0.22 -11.22
N ARG A 154 20.78 1.03 -11.76
CA ARG A 154 22.04 1.35 -11.08
C ARG A 154 21.84 2.01 -9.73
N ARG A 155 20.85 2.91 -9.63
CA ARG A 155 20.51 3.55 -8.35
C ARG A 155 19.97 2.51 -7.36
N MET A 156 19.02 1.67 -7.77
CA MET A 156 18.46 0.63 -6.90
C MET A 156 19.53 -0.34 -6.38
N ILE A 157 20.45 -0.80 -7.25
CA ILE A 157 21.58 -1.65 -6.83
C ILE A 157 22.49 -0.90 -5.87
N LYS A 158 22.80 0.38 -6.14
CA LYS A 158 23.63 1.21 -5.25
C LYS A 158 22.95 1.44 -3.89
N ASP A 159 21.63 1.58 -3.85
CA ASP A 159 20.91 1.75 -2.59
C ASP A 159 21.05 0.49 -1.72
N LEU A 160 20.98 -0.70 -2.31
CA LEU A 160 21.21 -1.97 -1.61
C LEU A 160 22.61 -2.10 -0.99
N THR A 161 23.65 -1.55 -1.62
CA THR A 161 25.03 -1.58 -1.05
C THR A 161 25.19 -0.77 0.23
N LYS A 162 24.25 0.13 0.54
CA LYS A 162 24.31 1.01 1.72
C LYS A 162 23.46 0.50 2.87
N LEU A 163 22.63 -0.51 2.62
CA LEU A 163 21.68 -1.01 3.61
C LEU A 163 22.35 -2.15 4.38
N SER A 164 22.29 -2.06 5.70
CA SER A 164 22.64 -3.15 6.61
C SER A 164 21.37 -3.57 7.32
N PHE A 165 20.88 -4.76 6.96
CA PHE A 165 19.68 -5.32 7.54
C PHE A 165 20.03 -6.33 8.63
N LYS A 166 19.16 -6.44 9.62
CA LYS A 166 19.29 -7.44 10.68
C LYS A 166 18.46 -8.68 10.32
N PRO A 167 18.91 -9.89 10.68
CA PRO A 167 18.13 -11.10 10.48
C PRO A 167 16.75 -10.99 11.15
N CYS A 168 15.69 -11.37 10.42
CA CYS A 168 14.32 -11.42 10.90
C CYS A 168 13.46 -12.30 9.98
N SER A 169 12.29 -12.74 10.46
CA SER A 169 11.29 -13.44 9.68
C SER A 169 10.20 -12.48 9.21
N LEU A 170 10.13 -12.25 7.90
CA LEU A 170 9.13 -11.39 7.27
C LEU A 170 8.24 -12.19 6.32
N LYS A 171 6.93 -12.02 6.44
CA LYS A 171 5.94 -12.67 5.54
C LYS A 171 4.94 -11.65 5.02
N VAL A 172 4.55 -11.79 3.75
CA VAL A 172 3.54 -10.94 3.11
C VAL A 172 2.46 -11.83 2.52
N TYR A 173 1.20 -11.51 2.82
CA TYR A 173 0.04 -12.24 2.31
C TYR A 173 -0.87 -11.31 1.50
N LEU A 174 -1.40 -11.85 0.40
CA LEU A 174 -2.58 -11.30 -0.26
C LEU A 174 -3.81 -11.72 0.54
N GLY A 175 -4.49 -10.75 1.17
CA GLY A 175 -5.60 -11.04 2.07
C GLY A 175 -6.43 -9.81 2.44
N ASP A 176 -7.59 -10.04 3.02
CA ASP A 176 -8.51 -8.98 3.46
C ASP A 176 -8.36 -8.75 4.98
N ALA A 177 -8.08 -7.52 5.38
CA ALA A 177 -7.92 -7.12 6.77
C ALA A 177 -9.17 -7.36 7.63
N ARG A 178 -10.35 -7.51 7.01
CA ARG A 178 -11.62 -7.82 7.69
C ARG A 178 -11.73 -9.30 8.07
N LYS A 179 -10.89 -10.17 7.49
CA LYS A 179 -10.88 -11.61 7.77
C LYS A 179 -9.51 -12.23 7.45
N MET A 180 -8.70 -12.39 8.49
CA MET A 180 -7.36 -12.99 8.47
C MET A 180 -7.34 -14.31 9.24
N SER A 181 -8.30 -15.20 8.98
CA SER A 181 -8.43 -16.50 9.68
C SER A 181 -7.27 -17.47 9.43
N PHE A 182 -6.41 -17.18 8.46
CA PHE A 182 -5.15 -17.92 8.22
C PHE A 182 -4.02 -17.53 9.18
N LEU A 183 -4.23 -16.50 10.01
CA LEU A 183 -3.33 -16.12 11.10
C LEU A 183 -3.94 -16.56 12.43
N GLY A 184 -3.11 -17.19 13.27
CA GLY A 184 -3.52 -17.65 14.61
C GLY A 184 -3.84 -16.50 15.56
N ASP A 185 -4.75 -16.76 16.49
CA ASP A 185 -5.13 -15.84 17.57
C ASP A 185 -3.91 -15.47 18.42
N GLU A 186 -3.91 -14.26 18.98
CA GLU A 186 -2.90 -13.80 19.96
C GLU A 186 -1.44 -14.07 19.53
N SER A 187 -1.18 -13.87 18.25
CA SER A 187 0.10 -14.24 17.62
C SER A 187 1.02 -13.06 17.34
N PHE A 188 0.60 -11.84 17.70
CA PHE A 188 1.36 -10.61 17.50
C PHE A 188 1.45 -9.78 18.79
N ASP A 189 2.60 -9.14 19.00
CA ASP A 189 2.86 -8.27 20.15
C ASP A 189 2.47 -6.81 19.86
N ALA A 190 2.53 -6.42 18.59
CA ALA A 190 2.13 -5.08 18.15
C ALA A 190 1.54 -5.07 16.75
N ILE A 191 0.69 -4.08 16.49
CA ILE A 191 0.14 -3.78 15.16
C ILE A 191 0.56 -2.35 14.80
N ILE A 192 1.18 -2.16 13.63
CA ILE A 192 1.54 -0.84 13.12
C ILE A 192 0.95 -0.73 11.73
N THR A 193 0.06 0.23 11.52
CA THR A 193 -0.68 0.28 10.25
C THR A 193 -1.25 1.65 9.91
N SER A 194 -1.68 1.79 8.67
CA SER A 194 -2.36 2.97 8.14
C SER A 194 -3.51 2.50 7.24
N PRO A 195 -4.73 2.31 7.77
CA PRO A 195 -5.86 1.90 6.97
C PRO A 195 -6.18 2.93 5.88
N PRO A 196 -6.87 2.51 4.82
CA PRO A 196 -7.36 3.42 3.80
C PRO A 196 -8.21 4.53 4.43
N TYR A 197 -7.89 5.80 4.17
CA TYR A 197 -8.63 6.92 4.75
C TYR A 197 -10.02 7.10 4.15
N LEU A 198 -10.98 7.47 5.01
CA LEU A 198 -12.36 7.78 4.62
C LEU A 198 -12.41 8.81 3.49
N ASN A 199 -13.20 8.51 2.45
CA ASN A 199 -13.42 9.36 1.28
C ASN A 199 -12.16 9.66 0.44
N LYS A 200 -11.14 8.80 0.46
CA LYS A 200 -9.91 9.00 -0.33
C LYS A 200 -9.60 7.96 -1.40
N ILE A 201 -10.33 6.86 -1.52
CA ILE A 201 -9.71 5.65 -2.10
C ILE A 201 -10.55 4.95 -3.17
N GLU A 202 -10.09 5.13 -4.40
CA GLU A 202 -10.16 4.12 -5.45
C GLU A 202 -8.71 3.83 -5.90
N TYR A 203 -7.95 3.08 -5.10
CA TYR A 203 -6.55 2.75 -5.43
C TYR A 203 -6.44 2.00 -6.77
N THR A 204 -7.45 1.22 -7.12
CA THR A 204 -7.48 0.45 -8.36
C THR A 204 -7.47 1.33 -9.61
N LYS A 205 -8.12 2.50 -9.58
CA LYS A 205 -8.11 3.41 -10.72
C LYS A 205 -6.75 4.08 -10.91
N VAL A 206 -6.08 4.47 -9.82
CA VAL A 206 -4.77 5.14 -9.90
C VAL A 206 -3.60 4.23 -10.22
N TYR A 207 -3.77 2.91 -10.07
CA TYR A 207 -2.79 1.88 -10.43
C TYR A 207 -3.18 1.06 -11.67
N ARG A 208 -4.19 1.51 -12.41
CA ARG A 208 -4.72 0.76 -13.57
C ARG A 208 -3.67 0.52 -14.65
N ILE A 209 -2.78 1.49 -14.90
CA ILE A 209 -1.70 1.35 -15.88
C ILE A 209 -0.74 0.25 -15.45
N GLU A 210 -0.34 0.27 -14.18
CA GLU A 210 0.52 -0.75 -13.58
C GLU A 210 -0.12 -2.14 -13.64
N TYR A 211 -1.41 -2.26 -13.34
CA TYR A 211 -2.13 -3.53 -13.43
C TYR A 211 -2.23 -4.06 -14.86
N GLU A 212 -2.67 -3.24 -15.83
CA GLU A 212 -2.80 -3.69 -17.23
C GLU A 212 -1.44 -4.04 -17.87
N LEU A 213 -0.36 -3.35 -17.49
CA LEU A 213 0.96 -3.63 -18.05
C LEU A 213 1.66 -4.85 -17.43
N PHE A 214 1.46 -5.12 -16.13
CA PHE A 214 2.29 -6.08 -15.38
C PHE A 214 1.52 -7.21 -14.69
N PHE A 215 0.19 -7.11 -14.60
CA PHE A 215 -0.68 -8.05 -13.88
C PHE A 215 -1.97 -8.34 -14.66
N GLY A 216 -1.93 -8.31 -15.99
CA GLY A 216 -3.12 -8.38 -16.86
C GLY A 216 -4.02 -9.61 -16.64
N ASP A 217 -3.49 -10.70 -16.09
CA ASP A 217 -4.24 -11.92 -15.77
C ASP A 217 -4.97 -11.86 -14.42
N VAL A 218 -4.69 -10.84 -13.60
CA VAL A 218 -5.27 -10.71 -12.26
C VAL A 218 -6.63 -10.01 -12.36
N LYS A 219 -7.72 -10.80 -12.29
CA LYS A 219 -9.07 -10.27 -12.10
C LYS A 219 -9.19 -9.69 -10.69
N ILE A 220 -8.88 -8.40 -10.55
CA ILE A 220 -9.17 -7.66 -9.32
C ILE A 220 -10.67 -7.38 -9.34
N ASP A 221 -11.38 -7.73 -8.26
CA ASP A 221 -12.71 -7.19 -8.00
C ASP A 221 -12.53 -5.89 -7.19
N PRO A 222 -12.42 -4.73 -7.86
CA PRO A 222 -12.08 -3.47 -7.21
C PRO A 222 -13.15 -2.99 -6.22
N VAL A 223 -14.37 -3.56 -6.25
CA VAL A 223 -15.50 -3.09 -5.44
C VAL A 223 -15.63 -3.88 -4.14
N ARG A 224 -15.28 -5.18 -4.12
CA ARG A 224 -15.50 -6.01 -2.93
C ARG A 224 -14.36 -5.97 -1.92
N SER A 225 -13.14 -5.68 -2.37
CA SER A 225 -11.92 -5.85 -1.60
C SER A 225 -11.50 -4.65 -0.75
N TYR A 226 -12.04 -3.45 -1.00
CA TYR A 226 -11.63 -2.23 -0.30
C TYR A 226 -12.70 -1.75 0.68
N LEU A 227 -12.27 -1.16 1.80
CA LEU A 227 -13.16 -0.67 2.86
C LEU A 227 -14.16 0.37 2.31
N GLY A 228 -15.42 0.23 2.69
CA GLY A 228 -16.49 1.18 2.39
C GLY A 228 -17.10 1.07 1.00
N LEU A 229 -16.77 0.04 0.22
CA LEU A 229 -17.25 -0.10 -1.18
C LEU A 229 -18.44 -1.05 -1.36
N ASN A 230 -18.83 -1.81 -0.33
CA ASN A 230 -20.03 -2.64 -0.40
C ASN A 230 -21.18 -2.05 0.45
N PRO A 231 -22.11 -1.30 -0.16
CA PRO A 231 -23.27 -0.75 0.57
C PRO A 231 -24.30 -1.83 0.91
N LYS A 232 -24.19 -3.05 0.36
CA LYS A 232 -25.13 -4.13 0.63
C LYS A 232 -24.73 -4.83 1.94
N LYS A 233 -25.61 -4.76 2.95
CA LYS A 233 -25.44 -5.25 4.33
C LYS A 233 -24.55 -4.39 5.24
N VAL A 234 -24.59 -3.07 5.09
CA VAL A 234 -23.94 -2.15 6.03
C VAL A 234 -24.77 -2.00 7.30
N ILE A 235 -24.15 -2.21 8.46
CA ILE A 235 -24.73 -1.86 9.76
C ILE A 235 -24.18 -0.48 10.15
N ASP A 236 -25.06 0.51 10.30
CA ASP A 236 -24.67 1.84 10.76
C ASP A 236 -24.17 1.78 12.21
N GLN A 237 -22.88 2.05 12.40
CA GLN A 237 -22.25 2.01 13.72
C GLN A 237 -22.51 3.28 14.54
N PHE A 238 -22.99 4.35 13.90
CA PHE A 238 -23.24 5.65 14.51
C PHE A 238 -24.56 6.28 14.00
N PRO A 239 -25.73 5.67 14.28
CA PRO A 239 -27.02 6.16 13.80
C PRO A 239 -27.30 7.64 14.15
N ASP A 240 -26.86 8.07 15.35
CA ASP A 240 -27.09 9.43 15.86
C ASP A 240 -26.23 10.51 15.17
N GLN A 241 -25.21 10.11 14.39
CA GLN A 241 -24.26 11.04 13.76
C GLN A 241 -24.69 11.47 12.34
N ASN A 242 -25.78 10.90 11.81
CA ASN A 242 -26.29 11.16 10.46
C ASN A 242 -25.17 11.17 9.40
N LEU A 243 -24.37 10.11 9.38
CA LEU A 243 -23.18 10.00 8.52
C LEU A 243 -23.56 9.74 7.06
N PRO A 244 -22.75 10.19 6.08
CA PRO A 244 -22.91 9.78 4.69
C PRO A 244 -22.83 8.26 4.52
N GLU A 245 -23.55 7.68 3.55
CA GLU A 245 -23.59 6.22 3.32
C GLU A 245 -22.19 5.59 3.15
N VAL A 246 -21.29 6.28 2.44
CA VAL A 246 -19.89 5.83 2.29
C VAL A 246 -19.16 5.78 3.64
N ALA A 247 -19.46 6.72 4.55
CA ALA A 247 -18.89 6.72 5.89
C ALA A 247 -19.48 5.59 6.75
N LYS A 248 -20.79 5.31 6.65
CA LYS A 248 -21.41 4.15 7.32
C LYS A 248 -20.76 2.84 6.88
N ALA A 249 -20.60 2.64 5.57
CA ALA A 249 -19.95 1.46 5.01
C ALA A 249 -18.50 1.35 5.49
N TYR A 250 -17.76 2.46 5.49
CA TYR A 250 -16.39 2.51 5.98
C TYR A 250 -16.27 2.11 7.46
N PHE A 251 -17.11 2.66 8.34
CA PHE A 251 -17.06 2.33 9.77
C PHE A 251 -17.52 0.90 10.07
N HIS A 252 -18.44 0.35 9.27
CA HIS A 252 -18.79 -1.06 9.34
C HIS A 252 -17.58 -1.95 9.02
N ASP A 253 -16.89 -1.70 7.90
CA ASP A 253 -15.71 -2.46 7.51
C ASP A 253 -14.54 -2.26 8.50
N MET A 254 -14.33 -1.02 9.00
CA MET A 254 -13.31 -0.75 10.01
C MET A 254 -13.58 -1.48 11.33
N LYS A 255 -14.85 -1.65 11.73
CA LYS A 255 -15.19 -2.48 12.89
C LYS A 255 -14.69 -3.92 12.70
N LEU A 256 -14.95 -4.54 11.55
CA LEU A 256 -14.49 -5.89 11.25
C LEU A 256 -12.96 -6.00 11.28
N CYS A 257 -12.26 -5.00 10.74
CA CYS A 257 -10.80 -4.95 10.83
C CYS A 257 -10.31 -4.83 12.27
N LEU A 258 -10.94 -3.99 13.09
CA LEU A 258 -10.60 -3.84 14.51
C LEU A 258 -10.86 -5.12 15.31
N GLU A 259 -11.94 -5.85 15.02
CA GLU A 259 -12.24 -7.15 15.63
C GLU A 259 -11.14 -8.17 15.30
N GLU A 260 -10.70 -8.24 14.04
CA GLU A 260 -9.58 -9.08 13.63
C GLU A 260 -8.26 -8.65 14.27
N MET A 261 -7.98 -7.35 14.37
CA MET A 261 -6.81 -6.83 15.09
C MET A 261 -6.85 -7.23 16.57
N PHE A 262 -8.00 -7.17 17.22
CA PHE A 262 -8.17 -7.56 18.63
C PHE A 262 -7.94 -9.05 18.85
N ARG A 263 -8.46 -9.91 17.95
CA ARG A 263 -8.24 -11.36 17.96
C ARG A 263 -6.75 -11.72 17.83
N LEU A 264 -6.07 -11.06 16.90
CA LEU A 264 -4.67 -11.37 16.55
C LEU A 264 -3.65 -10.82 17.56
N LEU A 265 -3.98 -9.76 18.28
CA LEU A 265 -3.09 -9.12 19.24
C LEU A 265 -3.06 -9.90 20.56
N ARG A 266 -1.86 -10.08 21.13
CA ARG A 266 -1.69 -10.66 22.47
C ARG A 266 -2.29 -9.75 23.56
N PRO A 267 -2.72 -10.32 24.70
CA PRO A 267 -3.05 -9.53 25.87
C PRO A 267 -1.90 -8.58 26.24
N GLY A 268 -2.20 -7.32 26.52
CA GLY A 268 -1.20 -6.27 26.77
C GLY A 268 -0.50 -5.71 25.52
N GLY A 269 -0.74 -6.29 24.34
CA GLY A 269 -0.21 -5.81 23.07
C GLY A 269 -0.82 -4.45 22.67
N ARG A 270 -0.15 -3.74 21.75
CA ARG A 270 -0.55 -2.39 21.32
C ARG A 270 -0.73 -2.25 19.82
N VAL A 271 -1.63 -1.34 19.42
CA VAL A 271 -1.83 -0.91 18.04
C VAL A 271 -1.39 0.54 17.91
N ALA A 272 -0.57 0.86 16.91
CA ALA A 272 -0.44 2.21 16.38
C ALA A 272 -1.10 2.27 15.00
N MET A 273 -2.12 3.11 14.88
CA MET A 273 -2.87 3.25 13.64
C MET A 273 -2.90 4.71 13.20
N VAL A 274 -2.40 4.99 12.00
CA VAL A 274 -2.48 6.33 11.40
C VAL A 274 -3.81 6.45 10.66
N VAL A 275 -4.63 7.42 11.05
CA VAL A 275 -5.99 7.65 10.52
C VAL A 275 -6.16 9.13 10.17
N ALA A 276 -7.01 9.43 9.20
CA ALA A 276 -7.34 10.82 8.84
C ALA A 276 -8.84 11.05 8.76
N GLY A 277 -9.25 12.27 9.12
CA GLY A 277 -10.63 12.73 8.98
C GLY A 277 -11.11 12.72 7.53
N GLY A 278 -12.34 12.26 7.31
CA GLY A 278 -12.98 12.25 6.00
C GLY A 278 -13.59 13.61 5.66
N VAL A 279 -13.21 14.22 4.54
CA VAL A 279 -13.78 15.50 4.11
C VAL A 279 -14.89 15.25 3.10
N PHE A 280 -16.11 15.65 3.43
CA PHE A 280 -17.29 15.55 2.56
C PHE A 280 -17.72 16.96 2.09
N PRO A 281 -18.56 17.08 1.05
CA PRO A 281 -18.99 18.38 0.53
C PRO A 281 -19.65 19.30 1.58
N ASP A 282 -20.31 18.74 2.58
CA ASP A 282 -21.09 19.44 3.60
C ASP A 282 -20.45 19.43 5.00
N ARG A 283 -19.49 18.53 5.28
CA ARG A 283 -18.91 18.36 6.63
C ARG A 283 -17.53 17.72 6.63
N VAL A 284 -16.87 17.75 7.79
CA VAL A 284 -15.72 16.90 8.09
C VAL A 284 -16.16 15.83 9.09
N VAL A 285 -15.88 14.57 8.77
CA VAL A 285 -16.09 13.43 9.66
C VAL A 285 -14.80 13.17 10.44
N GLU A 286 -14.88 13.26 11.77
CA GLU A 286 -13.76 13.02 12.69
C GLU A 286 -13.49 11.51 12.84
N SER A 287 -12.96 10.90 11.78
CA SER A 287 -12.73 9.45 11.69
C SER A 287 -11.90 8.91 12.84
N ASP A 288 -10.93 9.67 13.32
CA ASP A 288 -10.04 9.27 14.41
C ASP A 288 -10.79 9.06 15.73
N LYS A 289 -11.69 9.97 16.10
CA LYS A 289 -12.54 9.83 17.29
C LYS A 289 -13.55 8.70 17.14
N LEU A 290 -14.15 8.56 15.96
CA LEU A 290 -15.13 7.50 15.70
C LEU A 290 -14.47 6.11 15.72
N ILE A 291 -13.29 5.97 15.14
CA ILE A 291 -12.51 4.72 15.18
C ILE A 291 -12.09 4.38 16.62
N LEU A 292 -11.66 5.36 17.42
CA LEU A 292 -11.39 5.14 18.85
C LEU A 292 -12.62 4.59 19.58
N LYS A 293 -13.79 5.22 19.40
CA LYS A 293 -15.05 4.72 19.99
C LYS A 293 -15.40 3.31 19.55
N LEU A 294 -15.15 2.94 18.29
CA LEU A 294 -15.34 1.56 17.81
C LEU A 294 -14.39 0.59 18.52
N ALA A 295 -13.12 0.96 18.62
CA ALA A 295 -12.12 0.14 19.28
C ALA A 295 -12.47 -0.10 20.76
N GLU A 296 -12.91 0.94 21.47
CA GLU A 296 -13.37 0.84 22.86
C GLU A 296 -14.57 -0.10 23.01
N ARG A 297 -15.55 -0.03 22.09
CA ARG A 297 -16.71 -0.96 22.07
C ARG A 297 -16.31 -2.42 21.83
N ILE A 298 -15.20 -2.67 21.15
CA ILE A 298 -14.66 -4.03 20.90
C ILE A 298 -13.88 -4.55 22.12
N GLY A 299 -13.34 -3.65 22.96
CA GLY A 299 -12.60 -3.99 24.17
C GLY A 299 -11.15 -3.47 24.21
N PHE A 300 -10.73 -2.64 23.24
CA PHE A 300 -9.45 -1.93 23.35
C PHE A 300 -9.53 -0.80 24.38
N GLU A 301 -8.39 -0.50 25.02
CA GLU A 301 -8.17 0.72 25.79
C GLU A 301 -7.51 1.77 24.90
N GLY A 302 -8.10 2.96 24.81
CA GLY A 302 -7.49 4.11 24.13
C GLY A 302 -6.40 4.75 24.98
N GLU A 303 -5.12 4.44 24.71
CA GLU A 303 -4.01 5.04 25.48
C GLU A 303 -3.78 6.50 25.07
N ARG A 304 -3.68 6.77 23.75
CA ARG A 304 -3.37 8.11 23.23
C ARG A 304 -3.99 8.37 21.85
N LEU A 305 -4.34 9.63 21.60
CA LEU A 305 -4.74 10.15 20.30
C LEU A 305 -3.90 11.39 19.96
N ILE A 306 -2.98 11.24 19.02
CA ILE A 306 -1.98 12.28 18.71
C ILE A 306 -2.29 12.87 17.34
N ALA A 307 -2.67 14.14 17.28
CA ALA A 307 -2.82 14.84 16.00
C ALA A 307 -1.43 15.17 15.42
N VAL A 308 -1.12 14.63 14.24
CA VAL A 308 0.18 14.83 13.57
C VAL A 308 0.13 15.91 12.50
N ASN A 309 -1.04 16.15 11.91
CA ASN A 309 -1.22 17.19 10.91
C ASN A 309 -2.66 17.71 10.93
N LYS A 310 -2.85 18.98 10.61
CA LYS A 310 -4.16 19.65 10.55
C LYS A 310 -4.28 20.40 9.23
N ARG A 311 -5.44 20.27 8.58
CA ARG A 311 -5.75 20.93 7.32
C ARG A 311 -7.14 21.51 7.37
N VAL A 312 -7.25 22.80 7.04
CA VAL A 312 -8.55 23.43 6.83
C VAL A 312 -9.21 22.80 5.61
N ALA A 313 -10.40 22.25 5.81
CA ALA A 313 -11.22 21.72 4.75
C ALA A 313 -12.09 22.85 4.19
N THR A 314 -12.05 23.03 2.87
CA THR A 314 -12.87 24.03 2.17
C THR A 314 -13.73 23.41 1.08
N ARG A 315 -14.97 23.87 0.96
CA ARG A 315 -15.84 23.62 -0.18
C ARG A 315 -15.63 24.72 -1.22
N ARG A 316 -15.63 24.36 -2.50
CA ARG A 316 -15.38 25.29 -3.64
C ARG A 316 -14.07 26.08 -3.48
N ARG A 317 -13.08 25.55 -2.76
CA ARG A 317 -11.77 26.17 -2.45
C ARG A 317 -11.82 27.47 -1.64
N VAL A 318 -13.00 27.94 -1.22
CA VAL A 318 -13.17 29.24 -0.54
C VAL A 318 -13.96 29.12 0.77
N ILE A 319 -14.96 28.23 0.85
CA ILE A 319 -15.86 28.15 2.00
C ILE A 319 -15.31 27.16 3.01
N LYS A 320 -14.92 27.60 4.21
CA LYS A 320 -14.47 26.72 5.30
C LYS A 320 -15.62 25.82 5.77
N ILE A 321 -15.42 24.51 5.71
CA ILE A 321 -16.38 23.48 6.14
C ILE A 321 -15.92 22.72 7.39
N GLY A 322 -14.67 22.88 7.80
CA GLY A 322 -14.14 22.29 9.03
C GLY A 322 -12.61 22.20 9.02
N GLU A 323 -12.07 21.46 9.99
CA GLU A 323 -10.66 21.11 10.08
C GLU A 323 -10.55 19.59 10.05
N ALA A 324 -9.90 19.05 9.01
CA ALA A 324 -9.54 17.64 8.97
C ALA A 324 -8.15 17.47 9.56
N ARG A 325 -7.94 16.43 10.35
CA ARG A 325 -6.63 16.10 10.89
C ARG A 325 -6.23 14.68 10.57
N GLU A 326 -4.93 14.47 10.45
CA GLU A 326 -4.30 13.17 10.48
C GLU A 326 -3.81 12.93 11.90
N SER A 327 -4.11 11.75 12.44
CA SER A 327 -3.87 11.38 13.83
C SER A 327 -3.24 10.00 13.92
N ILE A 328 -2.41 9.78 14.93
CA ILE A 328 -1.95 8.47 15.35
C ILE A 328 -2.78 8.06 16.56
N LEU A 329 -3.50 6.95 16.42
CA LEU A 329 -4.26 6.32 17.48
C LEU A 329 -3.42 5.20 18.10
N ILE A 330 -3.20 5.27 19.42
CA ILE A 330 -2.53 4.22 20.19
C ILE A 330 -3.59 3.49 21.03
N LEU A 331 -3.78 2.22 20.74
CA LEU A 331 -4.72 1.33 21.42
C LEU A 331 -3.96 0.22 22.14
N ARG A 332 -4.52 -0.29 23.22
CA ARG A 332 -3.99 -1.45 23.97
C ARG A 332 -5.07 -2.51 24.14
N LYS A 333 -4.73 -3.78 23.94
CA LYS A 333 -5.56 -4.90 24.39
C LYS A 333 -5.32 -5.11 25.89
N PRO A 334 -6.37 -5.19 26.74
CA PRO A 334 -6.21 -5.46 28.16
C PRO A 334 -5.37 -6.72 28.41
N ALA A 335 -4.65 -6.77 29.52
CA ALA A 335 -3.68 -7.84 29.80
C ALA A 335 -4.33 -9.17 30.25
N GLY A 336 -5.65 -9.19 30.46
CA GLY A 336 -6.33 -10.29 31.17
C GLY A 336 -6.27 -10.12 32.67
#